data_AF-A0A3E3IAA8-F1
#
_entry.id   AF-A0A3E3IAA8-F1
#
_cell.length_a   1.000
_cell.length_b   1.000
_cell.length_c   1.000
_cell.angle_alpha   90.00
_cell.angle_beta   90.00
_cell.angle_gamma   90.00
#
_symmetry.space_group_name_H-M   'P 1'
#
loop_
_entity.id
_entity.type
_entity.pdbx_description
1 polymer ?
#
loop_
_entity_poly.entity_id
_entity_poly.type
_entity_poly.pdbx_seq_one_letter_code
_entity_poly.pdbx_strand_id
1 'polypeptide(L)'
;MLEKPYQELAAYGKNGVLAPGQSEELQITYPLKTMASYDSERSMYILEAEEYFIRVGSHSRDTSIAAAIRLDEEAVTVAAKDLLPLQEDLRELKSEGIVPYSYQEEAQEKDAAVRIPVSAKEIDKQVYVYQKENNRMHTNTHVSERTVREIYLKGFEIAVKISIQNS
;
A
#
# COMPACT_ATOMS: atom_id res chain seq x y z
N MET A 1 -15.49 13.17 -6.26
CA MET A 1 -14.14 12.78 -6.68
C MET A 1 -13.27 12.74 -5.45
N LEU A 2 -12.53 11.66 -5.23
CA LEU A 2 -11.62 11.57 -4.08
C LEU A 2 -10.44 12.51 -4.30
N GLU A 3 -9.97 13.15 -3.23
CA GLU A 3 -8.74 13.94 -3.32
C GLU A 3 -7.54 13.02 -3.54
N LYS A 4 -6.70 13.36 -4.52
CA LYS A 4 -5.53 12.57 -4.92
C LYS A 4 -4.29 13.45 -4.91
N PRO A 5 -3.12 12.91 -4.50
CA PRO A 5 -1.86 13.63 -4.64
C PRO A 5 -1.59 13.92 -6.12
N TYR A 6 -0.82 14.97 -6.40
CA TYR A 6 -0.39 15.30 -7.77
C TYR A 6 0.29 14.12 -8.48
N GLN A 7 1.08 13.33 -7.73
CA GLN A 7 1.71 12.11 -8.21
C GLN A 7 2.01 11.16 -7.05
N GLU A 8 2.04 9.86 -7.33
CA GLU A 8 2.41 8.79 -6.40
C GLU A 8 3.36 7.80 -7.09
N LEU A 9 4.33 7.28 -6.34
CA LEU A 9 5.27 6.29 -6.86
C LEU A 9 4.57 4.92 -6.98
N ALA A 10 4.37 4.46 -8.21
CA ALA A 10 3.80 3.14 -8.47
C ALA A 10 4.83 2.00 -8.39
N ALA A 11 6.01 2.20 -8.97
CA ALA A 11 7.11 1.23 -8.98
C ALA A 11 8.46 1.89 -9.31
N TYR A 12 9.55 1.20 -9.02
CA TYR A 12 10.90 1.61 -9.38
C TYR A 12 11.73 0.40 -9.81
N GLY A 13 12.73 0.65 -10.65
CA GLY A 13 13.74 -0.32 -11.07
C GLY A 13 15.13 0.29 -10.90
N LYS A 14 16.10 -0.53 -10.51
CA LYS A 14 17.50 -0.10 -10.41
C LYS A 14 18.30 -0.85 -11.46
N ASN A 15 19.04 -0.11 -12.28
CA ASN A 15 19.95 -0.67 -13.26
C ASN A 15 21.10 -1.41 -12.57
N GLY A 16 21.75 -2.28 -13.35
CA GLY A 16 23.03 -2.85 -13.01
C GLY A 16 24.16 -1.82 -13.09
N VAL A 17 25.39 -2.31 -12.94
CA VAL A 17 26.58 -1.49 -13.14
C VAL A 17 26.80 -1.30 -14.64
N LEU A 18 26.73 -0.05 -15.09
CA LEU A 18 26.93 0.33 -16.49
C LEU A 18 28.32 0.92 -16.70
N ALA A 19 29.04 0.44 -17.72
CA ALA A 19 30.25 1.08 -18.20
C ALA A 19 29.92 2.42 -18.90
N PRO A 20 30.89 3.35 -19.05
CA PRO A 20 30.67 4.58 -19.81
C PRO A 20 30.14 4.30 -21.23
N GLY A 21 29.00 4.89 -21.56
CA GLY A 21 28.32 4.69 -22.85
C GLY A 21 27.45 3.44 -22.96
N GLN A 22 27.36 2.62 -21.91
CA GLN A 22 26.45 1.48 -21.86
C GLN A 22 25.03 1.92 -21.46
N SER A 23 24.03 1.26 -22.03
CA SER A 23 22.62 1.40 -21.67
C SER A 23 22.05 0.04 -21.25
N GLU A 24 21.00 0.07 -20.44
CA GLU A 24 20.23 -1.09 -19.99
C GLU A 24 18.74 -0.78 -20.11
N GLU A 25 17.97 -1.77 -20.56
CA GLU A 25 16.52 -1.69 -20.64
C GLU A 25 15.92 -2.33 -19.38
N LEU A 26 15.04 -1.59 -18.69
CA LEU A 26 14.37 -2.06 -17.48
C LEU A 26 12.89 -2.30 -17.76
N GLN A 27 12.42 -3.50 -17.46
CA GLN A 27 10.99 -3.81 -17.44
C GLN A 27 10.45 -3.61 -16.03
N ILE A 28 9.57 -2.63 -15.87
CA ILE A 28 8.90 -2.33 -14.59
C ILE A 28 7.43 -2.71 -14.72
N THR A 29 6.88 -3.39 -13.71
CA THR A 29 5.48 -3.83 -13.70
C THR A 29 4.90 -3.57 -12.33
N TYR A 30 3.67 -3.04 -12.30
CA TYR A 30 2.90 -2.89 -11.08
C TYR A 30 1.41 -3.18 -11.36
N PRO A 31 0.65 -3.68 -10.38
CA PRO A 31 -0.77 -3.97 -10.57
C PRO A 31 -1.62 -2.69 -10.59
N LEU A 32 -2.53 -2.52 -11.56
CA LEU A 32 -3.39 -1.32 -11.65
C LEU A 32 -4.21 -1.05 -10.39
N LYS A 33 -4.63 -2.09 -9.66
CA LYS A 33 -5.37 -1.94 -8.40
C LYS A 33 -4.64 -1.14 -7.32
N THR A 34 -3.31 -1.00 -7.41
CA THR A 34 -2.54 -0.21 -6.44
C THR A 34 -2.72 1.30 -6.64
N MET A 35 -3.34 1.73 -7.74
CA MET A 35 -3.69 3.13 -7.99
C MET A 35 -5.03 3.52 -7.31
N ALA A 36 -5.72 2.58 -6.67
CA ALA A 36 -7.03 2.82 -6.08
C ALA A 36 -6.92 3.71 -4.83
N SER A 37 -7.83 4.67 -4.71
CA SER A 37 -7.99 5.50 -3.53
C SER A 37 -9.02 4.89 -2.59
N TYR A 38 -8.84 5.09 -1.28
CA TYR A 38 -9.80 4.62 -0.28
C TYR A 38 -10.96 5.62 -0.14
N ASP A 39 -12.18 5.14 -0.36
CA ASP A 39 -13.43 5.84 -0.07
C ASP A 39 -13.88 5.45 1.35
N SER A 40 -13.72 6.36 2.30
CA SER A 40 -14.10 6.16 3.70
C SER A 40 -15.61 6.15 3.93
N GLU A 41 -16.42 6.76 3.05
CA GLU A 41 -17.89 6.72 3.17
C GLU A 41 -18.44 5.36 2.79
N ARG A 42 -17.79 4.68 1.83
CA ARG A 42 -18.20 3.37 1.32
C ARG A 42 -17.42 2.20 1.91
N SER A 43 -16.32 2.45 2.62
CA SER A 43 -15.38 1.44 3.12
C SER A 43 -14.76 0.59 2.00
N MET A 44 -14.40 1.22 0.88
CA MET A 44 -13.94 0.54 -0.34
C MET A 44 -12.71 1.22 -0.93
N TYR A 45 -11.82 0.44 -1.55
CA TYR A 45 -10.82 1.00 -2.47
C TYR A 45 -11.41 1.05 -3.88
N ILE A 46 -11.41 2.23 -4.48
CA ILE A 46 -12.00 2.50 -5.79
C ILE A 46 -11.00 3.11 -6.77
N LEU A 47 -11.16 2.76 -8.05
CA LEU A 47 -10.56 3.45 -9.18
C LEU A 47 -11.67 4.21 -9.90
N GLU A 48 -11.59 5.52 -9.90
CA GLU A 48 -12.57 6.38 -10.58
C GLU A 48 -12.39 6.32 -12.10
N ALA A 49 -13.49 6.49 -12.84
CA ALA A 49 -13.55 6.46 -14.30
C ALA A 49 -12.88 7.71 -14.93
N GLU A 50 -11.55 7.72 -14.93
CA GLU A 50 -10.73 8.88 -15.26
C GLU A 50 -9.51 8.51 -16.12
N GLU A 51 -8.77 9.54 -16.55
CA GLU A 51 -7.46 9.37 -17.18
C GLU A 51 -6.36 9.44 -16.12
N TYR A 52 -5.54 8.40 -16.04
CA TYR A 52 -4.38 8.32 -15.16
C TYR A 52 -3.10 8.44 -15.99
N PHE A 53 -2.31 9.48 -15.76
CA PHE A 53 -1.05 9.70 -16.46
C PHE A 53 0.09 8.89 -15.84
N ILE A 54 0.76 8.09 -16.66
CA ILE A 54 1.95 7.33 -16.28
C ILE A 54 3.17 8.19 -16.53
N ARG A 55 3.87 8.53 -15.44
CA ARG A 55 5.07 9.37 -15.45
C ARG A 55 6.29 8.49 -15.22
N VAL A 56 7.35 8.71 -16.00
CA VAL A 56 8.63 8.00 -15.87
C VAL A 56 9.74 9.02 -15.70
N GLY A 57 10.72 8.72 -14.84
CA GLY A 57 11.78 9.67 -14.54
C GLY A 57 12.78 9.16 -13.51
N SER A 58 13.81 9.97 -13.28
CA SER A 58 14.92 9.63 -12.37
C SER A 58 14.62 9.99 -10.90
N HIS A 59 13.76 10.98 -10.67
CA HIS A 59 13.29 11.40 -9.36
C HIS A 59 11.94 12.13 -9.47
N SER A 60 11.25 12.38 -8.35
CA SER A 60 9.88 12.93 -8.35
C SER A 60 9.69 14.27 -9.07
N ARG A 61 10.74 15.10 -9.17
CA ARG A 61 10.70 16.40 -9.91
C ARG A 61 11.23 16.35 -11.34
N ASP A 62 11.67 15.19 -11.82
CA ASP A 62 12.26 14.99 -13.15
C ASP A 62 11.56 13.77 -13.73
N THR A 63 10.32 14.01 -14.18
CA THR A 63 9.47 12.99 -14.77
C THR A 63 8.78 13.57 -16.00
N SER A 64 8.58 12.74 -17.01
CA SER A 64 7.77 13.06 -18.19
C SER A 64 6.64 12.05 -18.35
N ILE A 65 5.57 12.44 -19.04
CA ILE A 65 4.41 11.56 -19.27
C ILE A 65 4.73 10.60 -20.41
N ALA A 66 4.67 9.30 -20.11
CA ALA A 66 4.92 8.23 -21.07
C ALA A 66 3.63 7.69 -21.70
N ALA A 67 2.54 7.65 -20.93
CA ALA A 67 1.24 7.13 -21.38
C ALA A 67 0.09 7.68 -20.52
N ALA A 68 -1.14 7.48 -20.98
CA ALA A 68 -2.35 7.72 -20.21
C ALA A 68 -3.20 6.44 -20.20
N ILE A 69 -3.59 5.99 -19.02
CA ILE A 69 -4.57 4.91 -18.86
C ILE A 69 -5.95 5.54 -18.78
N ARG A 70 -6.87 5.08 -19.60
CA ARG A 70 -8.26 5.55 -19.59
C ARG A 70 -9.17 4.43 -19.11
N LEU A 71 -9.75 4.62 -17.94
CA LEU A 71 -10.74 3.68 -17.40
C LEU A 71 -12.14 4.01 -17.95
N ASP A 72 -12.89 2.98 -18.35
CA ASP A 72 -14.23 3.12 -18.91
C ASP A 72 -15.32 3.43 -17.86
N GLU A 73 -15.22 2.80 -16.68
CA GLU A 73 -16.15 2.96 -15.56
C GLU A 73 -15.44 2.81 -14.20
N GLU A 74 -16.11 3.17 -13.10
CA GLU A 74 -15.53 3.02 -11.75
C GLU A 74 -15.31 1.55 -11.42
N ALA A 75 -14.11 1.19 -10.94
CA ALA A 75 -13.76 -0.16 -10.53
C ALA A 75 -13.57 -0.24 -9.02
N VAL A 76 -14.31 -1.14 -8.35
CA VAL A 76 -14.09 -1.47 -6.94
C VAL A 76 -12.99 -2.53 -6.84
N THR A 77 -11.82 -2.15 -6.34
CA THR A 77 -10.66 -3.05 -6.20
C THR A 77 -10.70 -3.84 -4.91
N VAL A 78 -11.15 -3.22 -3.82
CA VAL A 78 -11.28 -3.86 -2.51
C VAL A 78 -12.58 -3.41 -1.83
N ALA A 79 -13.38 -4.37 -1.38
CA ALA A 79 -14.48 -4.11 -0.45
C ALA A 79 -14.07 -4.56 0.97
N ALA A 80 -14.05 -3.61 1.90
CA ALA A 80 -13.68 -3.83 3.29
C ALA A 80 -14.88 -3.60 4.23
N LYS A 81 -14.62 -3.68 5.53
CA LYS A 81 -15.57 -3.37 6.60
C LYS A 81 -14.91 -2.36 7.51
N ASP A 82 -15.67 -1.37 7.97
CA ASP A 82 -15.18 -0.45 8.99
C ASP A 82 -14.92 -1.20 10.30
N LEU A 83 -13.66 -1.21 10.72
CA LEU A 83 -13.23 -1.81 11.98
C LEU A 83 -12.93 -0.76 13.05
N LEU A 84 -12.58 0.46 12.64
CA LEU A 84 -12.17 1.56 13.50
C LEU A 84 -12.87 2.85 13.03
N PRO A 85 -14.17 3.02 13.31
CA PRO A 85 -14.86 4.25 12.96
C PRO A 85 -14.25 5.42 13.71
N LEU A 86 -14.24 6.59 13.07
CA LEU A 86 -13.82 7.84 13.70
C LEU A 86 -14.64 8.07 14.98
N GLN A 87 -13.95 8.34 16.09
CA GLN A 87 -14.59 8.68 17.37
C GLN A 87 -14.89 10.18 17.48
N GLU A 88 -14.21 10.99 16.68
CA GLU A 88 -14.34 12.44 16.58
C GLU A 88 -14.17 12.87 15.12
N ASP A 89 -14.70 14.05 14.76
CA ASP A 89 -14.62 14.58 13.41
C ASP A 89 -13.17 14.87 13.01
N LEU A 90 -12.73 14.29 11.88
CA LEU A 90 -11.41 14.55 11.30
C LEU A 90 -11.52 15.68 10.27
N ARG A 91 -10.71 16.74 10.43
CA ARG A 91 -10.56 17.77 9.41
C ARG A 91 -9.46 17.39 8.43
N GLU A 92 -9.86 16.96 7.24
CA GLU A 92 -8.92 16.61 6.17
C GLU A 92 -8.35 17.87 5.49
N LEU A 93 -7.10 17.76 5.03
CA LEU A 93 -6.48 18.78 4.19
C LEU A 93 -7.11 18.70 2.80
N LYS A 94 -7.41 19.86 2.23
CA LYS A 94 -7.96 19.98 0.88
C LYS A 94 -6.95 20.59 -0.07
N SER A 95 -6.92 20.13 -1.32
CA SER A 95 -6.13 20.76 -2.38
C SER A 95 -6.74 22.05 -2.94
N GLU A 96 -7.83 22.54 -2.33
CA GLU A 96 -8.56 23.73 -2.78
C GLU A 96 -7.66 24.98 -2.77
N GLY A 97 -7.54 25.63 -3.93
CA GLY A 97 -6.70 26.82 -4.12
C GLY A 97 -5.20 26.54 -4.26
N ILE A 98 -4.77 25.27 -4.22
CA ILE A 98 -3.38 24.89 -4.47
C ILE A 98 -3.20 24.62 -5.96
N VAL A 99 -2.30 25.36 -6.61
CA VAL A 99 -1.83 25.00 -7.95
C VAL A 99 -0.74 23.94 -7.77
N PRO A 100 -0.93 22.70 -8.25
CA PRO A 100 0.09 21.67 -8.16
C PRO A 100 1.37 22.09 -8.90
N TYR A 101 2.48 21.46 -8.54
CA TYR A 101 3.70 21.59 -9.34
C TYR A 101 3.43 21.18 -10.80
N SER A 102 3.99 21.93 -11.74
CA SER A 102 3.85 21.70 -13.19
C SER A 102 5.10 22.20 -13.91
N TYR A 103 5.30 21.78 -15.16
CA TYR A 103 6.42 22.18 -16.02
C TYR A 103 5.90 22.54 -17.42
N GLN A 104 6.72 23.24 -18.21
CA GLN A 104 6.28 23.92 -19.44
C GLN A 104 5.69 22.96 -20.48
N GLU A 105 6.24 21.77 -20.61
CA GLU A 105 5.86 20.78 -21.60
C GLU A 105 4.70 19.87 -21.15
N GLU A 106 4.31 19.89 -19.87
CA GLU A 106 3.36 18.92 -19.30
C GLU A 106 2.02 18.88 -20.05
N ALA A 107 1.48 20.04 -20.42
CA ALA A 107 0.21 20.10 -21.16
C ALA A 107 0.33 19.44 -22.55
N GLN A 108 1.44 19.66 -23.24
CA GLN A 108 1.69 19.07 -24.55
C GLN A 108 1.88 17.56 -24.44
N GLU A 109 2.59 17.10 -23.40
CA GLU A 109 2.77 15.67 -23.14
C GLU A 109 1.44 14.98 -22.78
N LYS A 110 0.56 15.64 -22.02
CA LYS A 110 -0.80 15.13 -21.73
C LYS A 110 -1.63 14.96 -23.01
N ASP A 111 -1.59 15.95 -23.90
CA ASP A 111 -2.33 15.89 -25.16
C ASP A 111 -1.79 14.79 -26.09
N ALA A 112 -0.47 14.67 -26.18
CA ALA A 112 0.23 13.69 -27.02
C ALA A 112 0.28 12.27 -26.42
N ALA A 113 -0.10 12.08 -25.16
CA ALA A 113 0.00 10.80 -24.47
C ALA A 113 -0.76 9.69 -25.21
N VAL A 114 -0.09 8.54 -25.36
CA VAL A 114 -0.73 7.32 -25.88
C VAL A 114 -1.77 6.84 -24.87
N ARG A 115 -3.02 6.77 -25.31
CA ARG A 115 -4.15 6.35 -24.46
C ARG A 115 -4.34 4.85 -24.54
N ILE A 116 -4.28 4.21 -23.39
CA ILE A 116 -4.50 2.78 -23.21
C ILE A 116 -5.89 2.62 -22.57
N PRO A 117 -6.91 2.22 -23.33
CA PRO A 117 -8.23 1.94 -22.76
C PRO A 117 -8.13 0.68 -21.90
N VAL A 118 -8.69 0.75 -20.69
CA VAL A 118 -8.79 -0.39 -19.77
C VAL A 118 -10.24 -0.52 -19.36
N SER A 119 -10.77 -1.75 -19.39
CA SER A 119 -12.10 -2.00 -18.87
C SER A 119 -12.06 -2.30 -17.37
N ALA A 120 -12.94 -1.69 -16.58
CA ALA A 120 -13.08 -1.96 -15.16
C ALA A 120 -13.31 -3.44 -14.85
N LYS A 121 -13.89 -4.19 -15.80
CA LYS A 121 -14.12 -5.64 -15.70
C LYS A 121 -12.83 -6.47 -15.70
N GLU A 122 -11.74 -5.92 -16.22
CA GLU A 122 -10.42 -6.55 -16.23
C GLU A 122 -9.67 -6.34 -14.91
N ILE A 123 -10.22 -5.54 -14.00
CA ILE A 123 -9.62 -5.23 -12.70
C ILE A 123 -10.16 -6.19 -11.65
N ASP A 124 -9.26 -7.00 -11.09
CA ASP A 124 -9.60 -7.94 -10.03
C ASP A 124 -10.15 -7.24 -8.78
N LYS A 125 -11.33 -7.70 -8.33
CA LYS A 125 -11.95 -7.30 -7.06
C LYS A 125 -11.62 -8.28 -5.95
N GLN A 126 -11.19 -7.76 -4.80
CA GLN A 126 -10.99 -8.53 -3.57
C GLN A 126 -12.02 -8.14 -2.52
N VAL A 127 -12.55 -9.13 -1.80
CA VAL A 127 -13.52 -8.92 -0.70
C VAL A 127 -12.93 -9.49 0.58
N TYR A 128 -12.75 -8.65 1.61
CA TYR A 128 -12.23 -9.08 2.90
C TYR A 128 -13.37 -9.34 3.89
N VAL A 129 -13.42 -10.55 4.42
CA VAL A 129 -14.35 -10.93 5.50
C VAL A 129 -13.58 -11.03 6.80
N TYR A 130 -13.82 -10.08 7.71
CA TYR A 130 -13.16 -10.05 9.00
C TYR A 130 -13.92 -10.92 10.01
N GLN A 131 -13.26 -11.95 10.54
CA GLN A 131 -13.80 -12.74 11.63
C GLN A 131 -13.51 -12.05 12.97
N LYS A 132 -14.55 -11.88 13.78
CA LYS A 132 -14.42 -11.36 15.15
C LYS A 132 -13.92 -12.49 16.04
N GLU A 133 -12.64 -12.48 16.43
CA GLU A 133 -12.12 -13.37 17.47
C GLU A 133 -12.79 -13.03 18.81
N ASN A 134 -13.78 -13.82 19.22
CA ASN A 134 -14.45 -13.66 20.52
C ASN A 134 -13.64 -14.19 21.71
N ASN A 135 -12.45 -14.76 21.48
CA ASN A 135 -11.78 -15.58 22.49
C ASN A 135 -10.31 -15.25 22.75
N ARG A 136 -9.96 -13.95 22.81
CA ARG A 136 -8.61 -13.51 23.24
C ARG A 136 -8.35 -13.63 24.74
N MET A 137 -9.37 -14.03 25.53
CA MET A 137 -9.31 -14.09 27.00
C MET A 137 -9.45 -15.49 27.59
N HIS A 138 -9.63 -16.54 26.79
CA HIS A 138 -9.70 -17.91 27.29
C HIS A 138 -8.54 -18.76 26.77
N THR A 139 -7.50 -18.88 27.58
CA THR A 139 -6.51 -19.95 27.49
C THR A 139 -7.07 -21.17 28.22
N ASN A 140 -7.36 -22.26 27.50
CA ASN A 140 -7.62 -23.55 28.14
C ASN A 140 -6.29 -24.27 28.38
N THR A 141 -5.70 -24.02 29.55
CA THR A 141 -4.40 -24.59 29.93
C THR A 141 -4.64 -25.82 30.81
N HIS A 142 -4.81 -26.99 30.19
CA HIS A 142 -4.86 -28.27 30.92
C HIS A 142 -3.43 -28.79 31.13
N VAL A 143 -2.71 -28.20 32.10
CA VAL A 143 -1.30 -28.51 32.35
C VAL A 143 -1.18 -29.44 33.55
N SER A 144 -0.49 -30.56 33.37
CA SER A 144 -0.26 -31.53 34.45
C SER A 144 0.70 -30.97 35.50
N GLU A 145 0.57 -31.42 36.75
CA GLU A 145 1.45 -31.02 37.86
C GLU A 145 2.94 -31.26 37.56
N ARG A 146 3.25 -32.30 36.78
CA ARG A 146 4.60 -32.61 36.30
C ARG A 146 5.15 -31.52 35.37
N THR A 147 4.31 -31.01 34.48
CA THR A 147 4.68 -29.96 33.52
C THR A 147 4.94 -28.62 34.23
N VAL A 148 4.17 -28.29 35.27
CA VAL A 148 4.42 -27.11 36.11
C VAL A 148 5.76 -27.25 36.83
N ARG A 149 6.06 -28.42 37.40
CA ARG A 149 7.37 -28.68 38.03
C ARG A 149 8.54 -28.47 37.07
N GLU A 150 8.45 -28.97 35.84
CA GLU A 150 9.56 -28.87 34.87
C GLU A 150 9.83 -27.44 34.39
N ILE A 151 8.79 -26.61 34.22
CA ILE A 151 8.95 -25.21 33.81
C ILE A 151 9.60 -24.39 34.93
N TYR A 152 9.10 -24.52 36.17
CA TYR A 152 9.56 -23.68 37.28
C TYR A 152 10.86 -24.18 37.92
N LEU A 153 11.11 -25.49 38.05
CA LEU A 153 12.35 -25.98 38.68
C LEU A 153 13.58 -25.76 37.79
N LYS A 154 13.47 -25.93 36.46
CA LYS A 154 14.63 -25.70 35.58
C LYS A 154 15.11 -24.25 35.65
N GLY A 155 14.18 -23.29 35.63
CA GLY A 155 14.52 -21.87 35.77
C GLY A 155 15.16 -21.54 37.12
N PHE A 156 14.61 -22.08 38.21
CA PHE A 156 15.15 -21.89 39.56
C PHE A 156 16.54 -22.52 39.73
N GLU A 157 16.76 -23.73 39.22
CA GLU A 157 18.06 -24.41 39.29
C GLU A 157 19.16 -23.65 38.53
N ILE A 158 18.83 -23.07 37.36
CA ILE A 158 19.76 -22.24 36.60
C ILE A 158 20.13 -20.98 37.40
N ALA A 159 19.15 -20.30 38.00
CA ALA A 159 19.40 -19.09 38.78
C ALA A 159 20.33 -19.35 39.99
N VAL A 160 20.13 -20.48 40.69
CA VAL A 160 20.99 -20.89 41.82
C VAL A 160 22.40 -21.26 41.36
N LYS A 161 22.55 -21.98 40.24
CA LYS A 161 23.88 -22.32 39.70
C LYS A 161 24.66 -21.07 39.27
N ILE A 162 23.99 -20.10 38.65
CA ILE A 162 24.59 -18.82 38.25
C ILE A 162 24.99 -17.99 39.48
N SER A 163 24.22 -18.01 40.58
CA SER A 163 24.61 -17.27 41.78
C SER A 163 25.84 -17.87 42.47
N ILE A 164 25.99 -19.20 42.46
CA ILE A 164 27.12 -19.92 43.07
C ILE A 164 28.40 -19.78 42.23
N GLN A 165 28.32 -19.61 40.91
CA GLN A 165 29.49 -19.37 40.06
C GLN A 165 30.02 -17.93 40.08
N ASN A 166 29.26 -16.99 40.64
CA ASN A 166 29.61 -15.58 40.75
C ASN A 166 29.94 -15.15 42.20
N SER A 167 30.22 -16.09 43.10
CA SER A 167 30.67 -15.84 44.49
C SER A 167 32.12 -16.26 44.71
#